data_AF-A0A830DFZ5-F1
#
_entry.id   AF-A0A830DFZ5-F1
#
_cell.length_a   1.000
_cell.length_b   1.000
_cell.length_c   1.000
_cell.angle_alpha   90.00
_cell.angle_beta   90.00
_cell.angle_gamma   90.00
#
_symmetry.space_group_name_H-M   'P 1'
#
loop_
_entity.id
_entity.type
_entity.pdbx_description
1 polymer ?
#
loop_
_entity_poly.entity_id
_entity_poly.type
_entity_poly.pdbx_seq_one_letter_code
_entity_poly.pdbx_strand_id
1 'polypeptide(L)'
;MSPSSSPSWNNVSFNEAVDAVLLQSHFSLRELSLTGKEHWDSLPDQLQHLTSLEFLYLYNFGIEALPEWFGNLSSLKELALFDCKKLRHLPSKQAMQRLSKLTFLYIYECPLLLLKEKKRSNNNNNDELPQIVDSEWPKISHIPDVRVDGHQISSDRH
;
A
#
# COMPACT_ATOMS: atom_id res chain seq x y z
N MET A 1 -24.95 28.35 -29.10
CA MET A 1 -24.74 26.89 -28.97
C MET A 1 -23.54 26.72 -28.06
N SER A 2 -23.76 26.24 -26.83
CA SER A 2 -22.74 26.09 -25.80
C SER A 2 -21.84 24.90 -26.11
N PRO A 3 -20.50 24.96 -25.91
CA PRO A 3 -19.67 23.77 -25.94
C PRO A 3 -19.76 23.07 -24.58
N SER A 4 -20.64 22.09 -24.46
CA SER A 4 -20.63 21.14 -23.35
C SER A 4 -19.68 20.00 -23.70
N SER A 5 -18.41 20.17 -23.37
CA SER A 5 -17.46 19.06 -23.35
C SER A 5 -16.92 18.95 -21.93
N SER A 6 -17.51 18.03 -21.16
CA SER A 6 -16.93 17.55 -19.91
C SER A 6 -15.49 17.09 -20.20
N PRO A 7 -14.51 17.33 -19.29
CA PRO A 7 -13.16 16.87 -19.52
C PRO A 7 -13.16 15.34 -19.60
N SER A 8 -12.77 14.80 -20.75
CA SER A 8 -12.54 13.37 -20.89
C SER A 8 -11.23 13.04 -20.16
N TRP A 9 -11.33 12.39 -19.00
CA TRP A 9 -10.18 11.92 -18.20
C TRP A 9 -9.36 10.79 -18.87
N ASN A 10 -9.56 10.56 -20.17
CA ASN A 10 -9.05 9.41 -20.90
C ASN A 10 -7.57 9.54 -21.31
N ASN A 11 -6.89 10.63 -20.96
CA ASN A 11 -5.51 10.84 -21.40
C ASN A 11 -4.64 11.63 -20.42
N VAL A 12 -5.05 11.72 -19.16
CA VAL A 12 -4.18 12.28 -18.12
C VAL A 12 -3.24 11.16 -17.70
N SER A 13 -1.95 11.31 -17.97
CA SER A 13 -0.96 10.39 -17.43
C SER A 13 -1.09 10.36 -15.90
N PHE A 14 -0.88 9.21 -15.28
CA PHE A 14 -1.04 9.06 -13.83
C PHE A 14 -0.28 10.13 -13.03
N ASN A 15 0.89 10.55 -13.52
CA ASN A 15 1.68 11.65 -12.96
C ASN A 15 0.98 13.01 -13.08
N GLU A 16 0.36 13.34 -14.22
CA GLU A 16 -0.39 14.59 -14.38
C GLU A 16 -1.64 14.65 -13.47
N ALA A 17 -2.28 13.51 -13.21
CA ALA A 17 -3.40 13.44 -12.28
C ALA A 17 -2.94 13.71 -10.84
N VAL A 18 -1.78 13.15 -10.46
CA VAL A 18 -1.18 13.37 -9.14
C VAL A 18 -0.64 14.79 -9.00
N ASP A 19 -0.01 15.34 -10.04
CA ASP A 19 0.41 16.75 -10.06
C ASP A 19 -0.80 17.67 -9.93
N ALA A 20 -1.93 17.38 -10.59
CA ALA A 20 -3.16 18.13 -10.42
C ALA A 20 -3.70 18.07 -8.98
N VAL A 21 -3.66 16.89 -8.34
CA VAL A 21 -4.03 16.73 -6.92
C VAL A 21 -3.09 17.53 -6.01
N LEU A 22 -1.78 17.51 -6.26
CA LEU A 22 -0.82 18.30 -5.49
C LEU A 22 -1.04 19.81 -5.66
N LEU A 23 -1.27 20.27 -6.89
CA LEU A 23 -1.51 21.68 -7.20
C LEU A 23 -2.81 22.20 -6.58
N GLN A 24 -3.86 21.37 -6.51
CA GLN A 24 -5.14 21.78 -5.95
C GLN A 24 -5.20 21.71 -4.42
N SER A 25 -4.42 20.82 -3.79
CA SER A 25 -4.63 20.46 -2.38
C SER A 25 -3.81 21.26 -1.36
N HIS A 26 -2.89 22.14 -1.78
CA HIS A 26 -2.12 23.04 -0.89
C HIS A 26 -1.53 22.33 0.35
N PHE A 27 -1.13 21.05 0.23
CA PHE A 27 -0.63 20.19 1.33
C PHE A 27 -1.62 19.94 2.50
N SER A 28 -2.90 20.23 2.32
CA SER A 28 -3.97 20.03 3.31
C SER A 28 -4.78 18.75 3.10
N LEU A 29 -4.49 18.00 2.03
CA LEU A 29 -5.20 16.77 1.69
C LEU A 29 -5.12 15.76 2.85
N ARG A 30 -6.28 15.31 3.33
CA ARG A 30 -6.38 14.31 4.40
C ARG A 30 -6.75 12.93 3.88
N GLU A 31 -7.42 12.85 2.75
CA GLU A 31 -7.89 11.59 2.18
C GLU A 31 -7.56 11.54 0.69
N LEU A 32 -7.00 10.41 0.26
CA LEU A 32 -6.62 10.17 -1.12
C LEU A 32 -6.99 8.73 -1.49
N SER A 33 -7.75 8.60 -2.58
CA SER A 33 -8.05 7.33 -3.21
C SER A 33 -7.49 7.32 -4.62
N LEU A 34 -6.64 6.35 -4.93
CA LEU A 34 -6.04 6.18 -6.25
C LEU A 34 -6.43 4.84 -6.83
N THR A 35 -6.98 4.86 -8.04
CA THR A 35 -7.23 3.66 -8.83
C THR A 35 -6.16 3.50 -9.88
N GLY A 36 -5.36 2.47 -9.71
CA GLY A 36 -4.27 2.06 -10.57
C GLY A 36 -4.71 1.21 -11.76
N LYS A 37 -3.70 0.73 -12.47
CA LYS A 37 -3.80 -0.34 -13.48
C LYS A 37 -2.69 -1.35 -13.23
N GLU A 38 -2.91 -2.59 -13.66
CA GLU A 38 -1.94 -3.69 -13.52
C GLU A 38 -0.59 -3.44 -14.22
N HIS A 39 -0.55 -2.53 -15.20
CA HIS A 39 0.68 -2.12 -15.90
C HIS A 39 1.39 -0.92 -15.25
N TRP A 40 0.82 -0.32 -14.19
CA TRP A 40 1.50 0.72 -13.42
C TRP A 40 2.37 0.07 -12.36
N ASP A 41 3.66 0.03 -12.65
CA ASP A 41 4.71 -0.59 -11.86
C ASP A 41 5.29 0.31 -10.76
N SER A 42 4.84 1.57 -10.70
CA SER A 42 5.31 2.57 -9.76
C SER A 42 4.18 3.47 -9.26
N LEU A 43 4.36 4.00 -8.04
CA LEU A 43 3.60 5.13 -7.51
C LEU A 43 4.41 6.41 -7.76
N PRO A 44 3.77 7.58 -7.93
CA PRO A 44 4.48 8.82 -8.20
C PRO A 44 5.15 9.30 -6.91
N ASP A 45 6.43 9.62 -6.99
CA ASP A 45 7.21 10.05 -5.83
C ASP A 45 6.68 11.35 -5.21
N GLN A 46 5.98 12.15 -6.00
CA GLN A 46 5.22 13.33 -5.58
C GLN A 46 4.34 13.11 -4.34
N LEU A 47 3.77 11.92 -4.19
CA LEU A 47 2.91 11.58 -3.05
C LEU A 47 3.67 11.65 -1.71
N GLN A 48 5.00 11.57 -1.72
CA GLN A 48 5.84 11.71 -0.52
C GLN A 48 5.64 13.04 0.21
N HIS A 49 5.15 14.08 -0.48
CA HIS A 49 4.95 15.41 0.08
C HIS A 49 3.59 15.59 0.76
N LEU A 50 2.70 14.60 0.68
CA LEU A 50 1.37 14.63 1.30
C LEU A 50 1.43 14.28 2.80
N THR A 51 2.21 15.03 3.57
CA THR A 51 2.48 14.75 5.00
C THR A 51 1.27 14.93 5.91
N SER A 52 0.23 15.64 5.45
CA SER A 52 -1.06 15.82 6.14
C SER A 52 -2.06 14.69 5.85
N LEU A 53 -1.72 13.74 4.97
CA LEU A 53 -2.60 12.66 4.57
C LEU A 53 -2.86 11.72 5.74
N GLU A 54 -4.14 11.48 6.04
CA GLU A 54 -4.61 10.61 7.12
C GLU A 54 -5.17 9.28 6.59
N PHE A 55 -5.76 9.29 5.39
CA PHE A 55 -6.40 8.12 4.79
C PHE A 55 -5.89 7.91 3.36
N LEU A 56 -5.33 6.74 3.08
CA LEU A 56 -4.83 6.38 1.76
C LEU A 56 -5.42 5.04 1.31
N TYR A 57 -6.09 5.08 0.16
CA TYR A 57 -6.66 3.90 -0.49
C TYR A 57 -6.01 3.70 -1.86
N LEU A 58 -5.39 2.55 -2.07
CA LEU A 58 -4.79 2.16 -3.35
C LEU A 58 -5.51 0.96 -3.92
N TYR A 59 -5.97 1.08 -5.17
CA TYR A 59 -6.71 0.02 -5.87
C TYR A 59 -5.95 -0.40 -7.12
N ASN A 60 -5.78 -1.71 -7.34
CA ASN A 60 -5.34 -2.30 -8.62
C ASN A 60 -4.00 -1.74 -9.15
N PHE A 61 -3.02 -1.53 -8.28
CA PHE A 61 -1.67 -1.15 -8.70
C PHE A 61 -0.83 -2.38 -9.04
N GLY A 62 -0.09 -2.31 -10.15
CA GLY A 62 0.86 -3.32 -10.62
C GLY A 62 2.22 -3.30 -9.94
N ILE A 63 2.36 -2.56 -8.83
CA ILE A 63 3.61 -2.43 -8.08
C ILE A 63 4.02 -3.75 -7.42
N GLU A 64 5.32 -4.06 -7.43
CA GLU A 64 5.86 -5.21 -6.69
C GLU A 64 6.19 -4.86 -5.23
N ALA A 65 6.47 -3.59 -4.95
CA ALA A 65 6.80 -3.09 -3.63
C ALA A 65 6.18 -1.71 -3.41
N LEU A 66 5.76 -1.43 -2.18
CA LEU A 66 5.49 -0.06 -1.76
C LEU A 66 6.83 0.69 -1.58
N PRO A 67 6.93 1.95 -2.04
CA PRO A 67 8.17 2.71 -1.99
C PRO A 67 8.55 3.15 -0.57
N GLU A 68 9.85 3.33 -0.33
CA GLU A 68 10.41 3.73 0.98
C GLU A 68 9.86 5.08 1.49
N TRP A 69 9.46 5.97 0.59
CA TRP A 69 8.90 7.26 0.96
C TRP A 69 7.55 7.16 1.67
N PHE A 70 6.90 5.99 1.72
CA PHE A 70 5.71 5.78 2.55
C PHE A 70 5.94 6.23 3.99
N GLY A 71 7.15 6.03 4.53
CA GLY A 71 7.51 6.49 5.88
C GLY A 71 7.45 8.02 6.07
N ASN A 72 7.29 8.81 5.01
CA ASN A 72 7.12 10.27 5.08
C ASN A 72 5.67 10.68 5.36
N LEU A 73 4.70 9.78 5.18
CA LEU A 73 3.28 10.01 5.46
C LEU A 73 2.97 9.95 6.96
N SER A 74 3.65 10.80 7.74
CA SER A 74 3.63 10.79 9.21
C SER A 74 2.25 11.04 9.85
N SER A 75 1.28 11.54 9.08
CA SER A 75 -0.11 11.73 9.54
C SER A 75 -1.02 10.54 9.25
N LEU A 76 -0.55 9.54 8.51
CA LEU A 76 -1.37 8.44 8.02
C LEU A 76 -1.91 7.60 9.17
N LYS A 77 -3.23 7.44 9.21
CA LYS A 77 -3.99 6.67 10.21
C LYS A 77 -4.53 5.38 9.63
N GLU A 78 -4.89 5.41 8.33
CA GLU A 78 -5.44 4.26 7.63
C GLU A 78 -4.77 4.09 6.27
N LEU A 79 -4.32 2.86 6.01
CA LEU A 79 -3.84 2.42 4.72
C LEU A 79 -4.67 1.23 4.25
N ALA A 80 -5.24 1.31 3.07
CA ALA A 80 -5.96 0.21 2.47
C ALA A 80 -5.44 -0.11 1.06
N LEU A 81 -5.14 -1.38 0.84
CA LEU A 81 -4.59 -1.91 -0.39
C LEU A 81 -5.56 -2.94 -0.96
N PHE A 82 -6.08 -2.67 -2.15
CA PHE A 82 -7.09 -3.49 -2.81
C PHE A 82 -6.58 -3.96 -4.16
N ASP A 83 -6.70 -5.26 -4.43
CA ASP A 83 -6.44 -5.85 -5.75
C ASP A 83 -5.02 -5.57 -6.30
N CYS A 84 -4.04 -5.33 -5.41
CA CYS A 84 -2.64 -5.14 -5.80
C CYS A 84 -1.96 -6.51 -5.99
N LYS A 85 -2.32 -7.19 -7.08
CA LYS A 85 -1.97 -8.60 -7.34
C LYS A 85 -0.47 -8.90 -7.40
N LYS A 86 0.34 -7.90 -7.76
CA LYS A 86 1.79 -8.03 -7.90
C LYS A 86 2.56 -7.65 -6.63
N LEU A 87 1.89 -7.06 -5.64
CA LEU A 87 2.53 -6.51 -4.45
C LEU A 87 3.07 -7.63 -3.56
N ARG A 88 4.39 -7.65 -3.38
CA ARG A 88 5.15 -8.64 -2.61
C ARG A 88 5.77 -8.06 -1.35
N HIS A 89 6.07 -6.76 -1.37
CA HIS A 89 6.88 -6.13 -0.34
C HIS A 89 6.27 -4.83 0.16
N LEU A 90 6.17 -4.72 1.48
CA LEU A 90 6.05 -3.43 2.15
C LEU A 90 7.42 -2.72 2.16
N PRO A 91 7.45 -1.40 2.43
CA PRO A 91 8.68 -0.65 2.65
C PRO A 91 9.53 -1.28 3.76
N SER A 92 10.76 -0.81 3.94
CA SER A 92 11.61 -1.24 5.04
C SER A 92 10.90 -1.12 6.39
N LYS A 93 11.29 -1.97 7.35
CA LYS A 93 10.76 -1.91 8.72
C LYS A 93 10.90 -0.51 9.31
N GLN A 94 12.01 0.17 9.02
CA GLN A 94 12.25 1.54 9.47
C GLN A 94 11.24 2.53 8.87
N ALA A 95 10.97 2.44 7.57
CA ALA A 95 9.96 3.29 6.92
C ALA A 95 8.57 3.03 7.50
N MET A 96 8.19 1.76 7.68
CA MET A 96 6.91 1.41 8.28
C MET A 96 6.78 1.91 9.72
N GLN A 97 7.82 1.82 10.54
CA GLN A 97 7.81 2.34 11.91
C GLN A 97 7.68 3.88 12.01
N ARG A 98 8.00 4.63 10.95
CA ARG A 98 7.75 6.08 10.92
C ARG A 98 6.27 6.43 10.80
N LEU A 99 5.45 5.48 10.32
CA LEU A 99 3.99 5.59 10.29
C LEU A 99 3.39 5.41 11.69
N SER A 100 3.89 6.18 12.66
CA SER A 100 3.57 6.06 14.09
C SER A 100 2.09 6.31 14.43
N LYS A 101 1.32 6.93 13.52
CA LYS A 101 -0.12 7.17 13.67
C LYS A 101 -0.98 6.13 12.96
N LEU A 102 -0.38 5.20 12.22
CA LEU A 102 -1.11 4.20 11.43
C LEU A 102 -1.74 3.20 12.38
N THR A 103 -3.06 3.30 12.53
CA THR A 103 -3.84 2.45 13.42
C THR A 103 -4.52 1.30 12.69
N PHE A 104 -4.76 1.47 11.39
CA PHE A 104 -5.50 0.52 10.57
C PHE A 104 -4.78 0.21 9.26
N LEU A 105 -4.55 -1.07 8.99
CA LEU A 105 -4.06 -1.57 7.71
C LEU A 105 -5.04 -2.60 7.17
N TYR A 106 -5.62 -2.33 6.00
CA TYR A 106 -6.46 -3.28 5.29
C TYR A 106 -5.80 -3.75 4.00
N ILE A 107 -5.73 -5.06 3.83
CA ILE A 107 -5.20 -5.71 2.64
C ILE A 107 -6.30 -6.62 2.11
N TYR A 108 -6.70 -6.41 0.86
CA TYR A 108 -7.77 -7.19 0.24
C TYR A 108 -7.37 -7.56 -1.18
N GLU A 109 -7.43 -8.85 -1.54
CA GLU A 109 -7.07 -9.34 -2.88
C GLU A 109 -5.62 -8.97 -3.29
N CYS A 110 -4.69 -8.97 -2.32
CA CYS A 110 -3.25 -8.78 -2.53
C CYS A 110 -2.50 -10.08 -2.21
N PRO A 111 -2.66 -11.14 -3.02
CA PRO A 111 -2.25 -12.49 -2.66
C PRO A 111 -0.73 -12.57 -2.37
N LEU A 112 0.12 -11.90 -3.15
CA LEU A 112 1.57 -12.08 -3.04
C LEU A 112 2.20 -11.47 -1.78
N LEU A 113 1.53 -10.52 -1.11
CA LEU A 113 2.11 -9.74 -0.01
C LEU A 113 2.36 -10.58 1.24
N LEU A 114 1.49 -11.56 1.50
CA LEU A 114 1.50 -12.37 2.72
C LEU A 114 1.59 -13.88 2.45
N LEU A 115 1.69 -14.29 1.18
CA LEU A 115 1.82 -15.68 0.75
C LEU A 115 3.03 -16.41 1.35
N LYS A 116 4.05 -15.68 1.80
CA LYS A 116 5.23 -16.25 2.46
C LYS A 116 4.91 -16.93 3.81
N GLU A 117 3.82 -16.58 4.50
CA GLU A 117 3.43 -17.29 5.73
C GLU A 117 2.86 -18.70 5.49
N LYS A 118 2.16 -18.91 4.36
CA LYS A 118 1.29 -20.08 4.20
C LYS A 118 2.03 -21.40 3.93
N LYS A 119 3.34 -21.36 3.66
CA LYS A 119 4.14 -22.56 3.32
C LYS A 119 4.57 -23.43 4.53
N ARG A 120 4.20 -23.12 5.77
CA ARG A 120 4.75 -23.82 6.95
C ARG A 120 3.98 -25.08 7.43
N SER A 121 3.12 -25.68 6.61
CA SER A 121 2.54 -26.98 6.98
C SER A 121 2.40 -27.88 5.77
N ASN A 122 3.48 -28.59 5.42
CA ASN A 122 3.53 -30.04 5.18
C ASN A 122 4.81 -30.38 4.39
N ASN A 123 5.80 -30.98 5.05
CA ASN A 123 6.45 -32.21 4.58
C ASN A 123 7.62 -32.57 5.51
N ASN A 124 7.46 -33.71 6.17
CA ASN A 124 8.57 -34.60 6.47
C ASN A 124 9.24 -34.93 5.14
N ASN A 125 10.48 -34.50 4.94
CA ASN A 125 11.54 -35.22 4.25
C ASN A 125 12.82 -34.39 4.31
N ASN A 126 13.91 -35.10 4.55
CA ASN A 126 15.24 -34.59 4.85
C ASN A 126 15.89 -34.02 3.56
N ASP A 127 16.80 -33.07 3.76
CA ASP A 127 17.71 -32.48 2.75
C ASP A 127 17.14 -31.40 1.81
N GLU A 128 16.74 -30.25 2.38
CA GLU A 128 17.00 -28.94 1.75
C GLU A 128 16.85 -27.83 2.80
N LEU A 129 17.86 -26.97 2.94
CA LEU A 129 17.86 -25.85 3.88
C LEU A 129 16.72 -24.87 3.48
N PRO A 130 15.66 -24.68 4.26
CA PRO A 130 14.58 -23.78 3.87
C PRO A 130 15.09 -22.34 3.99
N GLN A 131 15.18 -21.65 2.85
CA GLN A 131 15.52 -20.23 2.71
C GLN A 131 14.78 -19.38 3.77
N ILE A 132 15.51 -18.46 4.39
CA ILE A 132 14.99 -17.46 5.34
C ILE A 132 13.78 -16.79 4.68
N VAL A 133 12.59 -17.15 5.14
CA VAL A 133 11.36 -16.57 4.63
C VAL A 133 11.23 -15.21 5.30
N ASP A 134 11.68 -14.15 4.62
CA ASP A 134 11.45 -12.77 5.06
C ASP A 134 9.95 -12.50 5.09
N SER A 135 9.38 -12.71 6.26
CA SER A 135 8.02 -12.38 6.63
C SER A 135 7.86 -10.86 6.62
N GLU A 136 6.77 -10.36 6.05
CA GLU A 136 6.45 -8.93 6.07
C GLU A 136 5.83 -8.50 7.42
N TRP A 137 5.43 -9.46 8.26
CA TRP A 137 4.77 -9.20 9.55
C TRP A 137 5.57 -8.34 10.53
N PRO A 138 6.88 -8.53 10.70
CA PRO A 138 7.67 -7.67 11.57
C PRO A 138 7.61 -6.19 11.19
N LYS A 139 7.30 -5.85 9.92
CA LYS A 139 7.16 -4.48 9.44
C LYS A 139 5.85 -3.83 9.89
N ILE A 140 4.79 -4.62 10.07
CA ILE A 140 3.43 -4.15 10.42
C ILE A 140 2.99 -4.49 11.84
N SER A 141 3.87 -5.15 12.61
CA SER A 141 3.62 -5.55 14.01
C SER A 141 3.24 -4.41 14.98
N HIS A 142 3.54 -3.15 14.64
CA HIS A 142 3.21 -1.98 15.46
C HIS A 142 1.81 -1.43 15.17
N ILE A 143 1.11 -1.94 14.16
CA ILE A 143 -0.22 -1.50 13.74
C ILE A 143 -1.27 -2.27 14.56
N PRO A 144 -2.13 -1.61 15.34
CA PRO A 144 -3.12 -2.26 16.21
C PRO A 144 -4.17 -3.11 15.49
N ASP A 145 -4.72 -2.64 14.36
CA ASP A 145 -5.74 -3.37 13.59
C ASP A 145 -5.23 -3.64 12.17
N VAL A 146 -4.88 -4.90 11.91
CA VAL A 146 -4.50 -5.38 10.59
C VAL A 146 -5.56 -6.38 10.11
N ARG A 147 -6.14 -6.12 8.94
CA ARG A 147 -7.13 -6.99 8.31
C ARG A 147 -6.64 -7.45 6.95
N VAL A 148 -6.85 -8.73 6.66
CA VAL A 148 -6.45 -9.38 5.42
C VAL A 148 -7.63 -10.20 4.90
N ASP A 149 -8.10 -9.89 3.70
CA ASP A 149 -9.22 -10.57 3.03
C ASP A 149 -10.47 -10.68 3.92
N GLY A 150 -10.77 -9.61 4.67
CA GLY A 150 -11.89 -9.54 5.60
C GLY A 150 -11.64 -10.16 6.99
N HIS A 151 -10.47 -10.77 7.22
CA HIS A 151 -10.10 -11.39 8.50
C HIS A 151 -9.14 -10.50 9.29
N GLN A 152 -9.45 -10.25 10.56
CA GLN A 152 -8.51 -9.59 11.46
C GLN A 152 -7.38 -10.55 11.82
N ILE A 153 -6.13 -10.09 11.72
CA ILE A 153 -4.96 -10.85 12.12
C ILE A 153 -4.55 -10.35 13.50
N SER A 154 -4.70 -11.21 14.51
CA SER A 154 -4.46 -10.83 15.91
C SER A 154 -2.98 -10.60 16.19
N SER A 155 -2.72 -9.64 17.07
CA SER A 155 -1.42 -9.23 17.62
C SER A 155 -0.69 -10.32 18.44
N ASP A 156 -1.26 -11.51 18.57
CA ASP A 156 -0.88 -12.50 19.59
C ASP A 156 0.16 -13.53 19.12
N ARG A 157 0.83 -13.30 17.99
CA ARG A 157 1.95 -14.14 17.53
C ARG A 157 3.31 -13.58 17.99
N HIS A 158 3.43 -13.32 19.29
CA HIS A 158 4.70 -13.06 19.99
C HIS A 158 5.34 -14.36 20.47
#